data_AF-A0A9P3LK48-F1
#
_entry.id   AF-A0A9P3LK48-F1
#
_cell.length_a   1.000
_cell.length_b   1.000
_cell.length_c   1.000
_cell.angle_alpha   90.00
_cell.angle_beta   90.00
_cell.angle_gamma   90.00
#
_symmetry.space_group_name_H-M   'P 1'
#
loop_
_entity.id
_entity.type
_entity.pdbx_description
1 polymer ?
#
loop_
_entity_poly.entity_id
_entity_poly.type
_entity_poly.pdbx_seq_one_letter_code
_entity_poly.pdbx_strand_id
1 'polypeptide(L)'
;MSVTRTRASPSQYPVVAETSEDVSVRAIAERSSCFSECRAYRMAVSIYRLETDYGASDFETALATYIVRSNNPSATAGAVRELSSTLCLGFQKLPVYHKAKFWEDDFPRYRHASDKYDVIHVTPARQNKRKDVIPGRFDTVLVNVGTGGAVGVTGYRIAQVRAIFSIPKRRLRTLFPNHEPPQHLAYIEWFSPFGARPEPNHGMYKVTRSMRNGKRETAVIPLTDIRRSVHLHPAFGPIVPRDWSSSNVLDKCPKFFVSNFMDRHAYGTIM
;
A
#
# COMPACT_ATOMS: atom_id res chain seq x y z
N MET A 1 -33.30 -49.63 -56.37
CA MET A 1 -32.64 -48.62 -57.21
C MET A 1 -32.82 -47.26 -56.53
N SER A 2 -31.74 -46.48 -56.45
CA SER A 2 -31.71 -45.06 -55.98
C SER A 2 -31.82 -44.91 -54.45
N VAL A 3 -31.02 -44.15 -53.69
CA VAL A 3 -29.95 -43.17 -53.95
C VAL A 3 -28.98 -43.20 -52.76
N THR A 4 -27.69 -43.09 -53.06
CA THR A 4 -26.53 -42.89 -52.18
C THR A 4 -26.62 -41.59 -51.37
N ARG A 5 -26.30 -41.62 -50.07
CA ARG A 5 -25.94 -40.42 -49.30
C ARG A 5 -24.64 -40.64 -48.54
N THR A 6 -23.55 -40.16 -49.15
CA THR A 6 -22.23 -40.01 -48.57
C THR A 6 -22.29 -39.00 -47.42
N ARG A 7 -21.94 -39.41 -46.20
CA ARG A 7 -21.70 -38.48 -45.08
C ARG A 7 -20.23 -38.08 -45.08
N ALA A 8 -20.00 -36.77 -45.24
CA ALA A 8 -18.69 -36.15 -45.14
C ALA A 8 -18.18 -36.12 -43.70
N SER A 9 -16.90 -36.41 -43.51
CA SER A 9 -16.15 -36.25 -42.27
C SER A 9 -15.89 -34.76 -41.97
N PRO A 10 -16.00 -34.28 -40.72
CA PRO A 10 -15.47 -32.98 -40.35
C PRO A 10 -14.00 -33.12 -39.94
N SER A 11 -13.12 -32.51 -40.74
CA SER A 11 -11.80 -32.04 -40.33
C SER A 11 -11.98 -30.81 -39.43
N GLN A 12 -11.39 -30.82 -38.23
CA GLN A 12 -11.11 -29.58 -37.48
C GLN A 12 -10.04 -29.82 -36.39
N TYR A 13 -8.87 -29.21 -36.66
CA TYR A 13 -7.75 -28.73 -35.83
C TYR A 13 -7.42 -29.36 -34.46
N PRO A 14 -6.12 -29.62 -34.16
CA PRO A 14 -5.72 -30.03 -32.83
C PRO A 14 -5.93 -28.89 -31.83
N VAL A 15 -6.80 -29.13 -30.85
CA VAL A 15 -6.89 -28.35 -29.63
C VAL A 15 -5.61 -28.63 -28.84
N VAL A 16 -4.68 -27.67 -28.86
CA VAL A 16 -3.53 -27.69 -27.94
C VAL A 16 -4.10 -27.54 -26.54
N ALA A 17 -4.11 -28.64 -25.79
CA ALA A 17 -4.47 -28.64 -24.38
C ALA A 17 -3.38 -27.88 -23.61
N GLU A 18 -3.63 -26.62 -23.26
CA GLU A 18 -2.86 -25.93 -22.23
C GLU A 18 -2.98 -26.74 -20.93
N THR A 19 -1.84 -27.16 -20.37
CA THR A 19 -1.77 -27.94 -19.13
C THR A 19 -2.27 -27.10 -17.96
N SER A 20 -2.85 -27.75 -16.94
CA SER A 20 -3.46 -27.05 -15.80
C SER A 20 -2.48 -26.20 -14.98
N GLU A 21 -1.17 -26.37 -15.18
CA GLU A 21 -0.13 -25.53 -14.59
C GLU A 21 -0.06 -24.16 -15.30
N ASP A 22 -0.19 -24.06 -16.62
CA ASP A 22 -0.09 -22.78 -17.35
C ASP A 22 -1.28 -21.84 -17.09
N VAL A 23 -2.47 -22.40 -16.86
CA VAL A 23 -3.65 -21.65 -16.42
C VAL A 23 -3.48 -21.12 -15.00
N SER A 24 -2.74 -21.84 -14.14
CA SER A 24 -2.53 -21.44 -12.74
C SER A 24 -1.52 -20.30 -12.60
N VAL A 25 -0.45 -20.28 -13.41
CA VAL A 25 0.55 -19.20 -13.38
C VAL A 25 0.00 -17.91 -14.01
N ARG A 26 -0.81 -18.01 -15.08
CA ARG A 26 -1.53 -16.86 -15.65
C ARG A 26 -2.63 -16.33 -14.71
N ALA A 27 -3.34 -17.20 -13.99
CA ALA A 27 -4.38 -16.76 -13.04
C ALA A 27 -3.84 -16.05 -11.79
N ILE A 28 -2.56 -16.26 -11.43
CA ILE A 28 -1.90 -15.54 -10.33
C ILE A 28 -1.43 -14.15 -10.77
N ALA A 29 -1.15 -13.94 -12.05
CA ALA A 29 -0.68 -12.66 -12.59
C ALA A 29 -1.80 -11.64 -12.88
N GLU A 30 -3.07 -12.06 -12.98
CA GLU A 30 -4.18 -11.19 -13.41
C GLU A 30 -5.19 -10.79 -12.30
N ARG A 31 -4.96 -11.14 -11.03
CA ARG A 31 -5.95 -10.94 -9.94
C ARG A 31 -5.56 -9.91 -8.86
N SER A 32 -5.01 -8.77 -9.27
CA SER A 32 -4.90 -7.63 -8.35
C SER A 32 -4.96 -6.31 -9.10
N SER A 33 -6.10 -6.04 -9.74
CA SER A 33 -6.38 -4.73 -10.31
C SER A 33 -7.17 -3.88 -9.30
N CYS A 34 -6.55 -3.56 -8.17
CA CYS A 34 -7.03 -2.41 -7.40
C CYS A 34 -6.60 -1.16 -8.17
N PHE A 35 -7.48 -0.66 -9.05
CA PHE A 35 -7.17 0.53 -9.84
C PHE A 35 -7.08 1.70 -8.86
N SER A 36 -5.91 2.33 -8.75
CA SER A 36 -5.72 3.48 -7.88
C SER A 36 -5.75 4.77 -8.69
N GLU A 37 -6.80 5.57 -8.53
CA GLU A 37 -6.84 6.90 -9.15
C GLU A 37 -6.23 7.94 -8.20
N CYS A 38 -5.01 8.38 -8.50
CA CYS A 38 -4.37 9.49 -7.82
C CYS A 38 -4.69 10.80 -8.56
N ARG A 39 -5.60 11.62 -8.01
CA ARG A 39 -5.89 12.93 -8.61
C ARG A 39 -4.77 13.91 -8.26
N ALA A 40 -3.90 14.19 -9.23
CA ALA A 40 -2.78 15.11 -9.09
C ALA A 40 -3.25 16.54 -8.75
N TYR A 41 -2.77 17.10 -7.64
CA TYR A 41 -2.55 18.55 -7.55
C TYR A 41 -1.11 18.74 -8.04
N ARG A 42 -0.90 19.22 -9.27
CA ARG A 42 0.43 19.31 -9.91
C ARG A 42 1.38 20.25 -9.14
N MET A 43 1.93 19.79 -8.02
CA MET A 43 3.00 20.46 -7.30
C MET A 43 4.17 19.49 -7.17
N ALA A 44 5.29 19.88 -7.76
CA ALA A 44 6.55 19.22 -7.51
C ALA A 44 7.01 19.61 -6.09
N VAL A 45 7.00 18.65 -5.17
CA VAL A 45 7.43 18.84 -3.77
C VAL A 45 8.91 18.48 -3.68
N SER A 46 9.69 19.25 -2.94
CA SER A 46 11.09 18.91 -2.71
C SER A 46 11.24 17.80 -1.68
N ILE A 47 12.33 17.05 -1.77
CA ILE A 47 12.68 16.01 -0.80
C ILE A 47 12.76 16.62 0.61
N TYR A 48 13.39 17.79 0.75
CA TYR A 48 13.41 18.54 2.01
C TYR A 48 12.00 18.78 2.60
N ARG A 49 11.01 19.14 1.76
CA ARG A 49 9.63 19.34 2.23
C ARG A 49 8.93 18.03 2.59
N LEU A 50 9.26 16.91 1.94
CA LEU A 50 8.76 15.59 2.36
C LEU A 50 9.24 15.24 3.77
N GLU A 51 10.50 15.54 4.09
CA GLU A 51 11.04 15.28 5.43
C GLU A 51 10.43 16.20 6.49
N THR A 52 10.33 17.50 6.19
CA THR A 52 9.88 18.52 7.15
C THR A 52 8.37 18.62 7.29
N ASP A 53 7.63 18.78 6.19
CA ASP A 53 6.18 19.02 6.20
C ASP A 53 5.38 17.70 6.29
N TYR A 54 5.89 16.63 5.68
CA TYR A 54 5.22 15.32 5.64
C TYR A 54 5.77 14.37 6.70
N GLY A 55 6.86 14.68 7.40
CA GLY A 55 7.51 13.78 8.36
C GLY A 55 7.99 12.47 7.74
N ALA A 56 8.28 12.45 6.43
CA ALA A 56 8.84 11.28 5.76
C ALA A 56 10.36 11.25 5.97
N SER A 57 10.81 10.96 7.18
CA SER A 57 12.23 11.00 7.57
C SER A 57 13.11 10.05 6.76
N ASP A 58 14.34 10.46 6.42
CA ASP A 58 15.28 9.65 5.63
C ASP A 58 14.65 9.18 4.29
N PHE A 59 13.88 10.06 3.62
CA PHE A 59 13.11 9.74 2.42
C PHE A 59 14.01 9.19 1.30
N GLU A 60 15.17 9.82 1.10
CA GLU A 60 16.12 9.40 0.05
C GLU A 60 16.61 7.98 0.29
N THR A 61 16.96 7.64 1.53
CA THR A 61 17.42 6.30 1.91
C THR A 61 16.32 5.25 1.71
N ALA A 62 15.07 5.57 2.08
CA ALA A 62 13.94 4.66 1.88
C ALA A 62 13.66 4.41 0.39
N LEU A 63 13.70 5.45 -0.44
CA LEU A 63 13.51 5.33 -1.88
C LEU A 63 14.68 4.60 -2.55
N ALA A 64 15.92 4.90 -2.17
CA ALA A 64 17.09 4.21 -2.68
C ALA A 64 17.07 2.71 -2.34
N THR A 65 16.68 2.37 -1.11
CA THR A 65 16.49 0.97 -0.68
C THR A 65 15.46 0.26 -1.54
N TYR A 66 14.33 0.91 -1.85
CA TYR A 66 13.30 0.36 -2.71
C TYR A 66 13.82 0.12 -4.14
N ILE A 67 14.48 1.12 -4.75
CA ILE A 67 15.05 1.02 -6.10
C ILE A 67 16.06 -0.13 -6.18
N VAL A 68 17.00 -0.20 -5.23
CA VAL A 68 18.04 -1.23 -5.20
C VAL A 68 17.44 -2.63 -5.05
N ARG A 69 16.46 -2.81 -4.15
CA ARG A 69 15.76 -4.09 -4.00
C ARG A 69 14.98 -4.47 -5.25
N SER A 70 14.34 -3.51 -5.90
CA SER A 70 13.60 -3.73 -7.13
C SER A 70 14.51 -4.19 -8.27
N ASN A 71 15.71 -3.60 -8.38
CA ASN A 71 16.70 -4.00 -9.38
C ASN A 71 17.46 -5.28 -9.03
N ASN A 72 17.52 -5.65 -7.74
CA ASN A 72 18.27 -6.80 -7.26
C ASN A 72 17.44 -7.64 -6.26
N PRO A 73 16.44 -8.41 -6.72
CA PRO A 73 15.52 -9.14 -5.84
C PRO A 73 16.22 -10.15 -4.92
N SER A 74 17.32 -10.74 -5.37
CA SER A 74 18.10 -11.74 -4.62
C SER A 74 19.23 -11.14 -3.77
N ALA A 75 19.37 -9.81 -3.71
CA ALA A 75 20.44 -9.17 -2.94
C ALA A 75 20.25 -9.32 -1.43
N THR A 76 21.35 -9.55 -0.71
CA THR A 76 21.34 -9.63 0.74
C THR A 76 21.07 -8.27 1.38
N ALA A 77 20.61 -8.25 2.64
CA ALA A 77 20.36 -7.01 3.37
C ALA A 77 21.62 -6.11 3.49
N GLY A 78 22.81 -6.72 3.57
CA GLY A 78 24.08 -6.00 3.60
C GLY A 78 24.36 -5.30 2.26
N ALA A 79 24.24 -6.02 1.15
CA ALA A 79 24.43 -5.47 -0.19
C ALA A 79 23.43 -4.36 -0.52
N VAL A 80 22.16 -4.53 -0.13
CA VAL A 80 21.14 -3.49 -0.32
C VAL A 80 21.51 -2.20 0.42
N ARG A 81 22.00 -2.31 1.66
CA ARG A 81 22.42 -1.14 2.46
C ARG A 81 23.60 -0.43 1.82
N GLU A 82 24.59 -1.16 1.32
CA GLU A 82 25.76 -0.61 0.66
C GLU A 82 25.37 0.11 -0.64
N LEU A 83 24.65 -0.56 -1.53
CA LEU A 83 24.22 -0.01 -2.82
C LEU A 83 23.25 1.18 -2.66
N SER A 84 22.36 1.15 -1.66
CA SER A 84 21.45 2.28 -1.41
C SER A 84 22.17 3.52 -0.89
N SER A 85 23.30 3.37 -0.20
CA SER A 85 24.11 4.50 0.29
C SER A 85 24.85 5.24 -0.82
N THR A 86 25.12 4.58 -1.95
CA THR A 86 25.83 5.16 -3.10
C THR A 86 24.90 5.59 -4.23
N LEU A 87 23.62 5.21 -4.17
CA LEU A 87 22.64 5.52 -5.22
C LEU A 87 22.25 7.02 -5.21
N CYS A 88 22.65 7.73 -6.25
CA CYS A 88 22.20 9.10 -6.50
C CYS A 88 20.85 9.15 -7.23
N LEU A 89 19.79 9.60 -6.55
CA LEU A 89 18.45 9.79 -7.15
C LEU A 89 18.47 10.74 -8.34
N GLY A 90 19.29 11.80 -8.25
CA GLY A 90 19.51 12.82 -9.28
C GLY A 90 18.26 13.62 -9.66
N PHE A 91 17.38 13.85 -8.69
CA PHE A 91 16.34 14.84 -8.68
C PHE A 91 16.12 15.32 -7.24
N GLN A 92 15.69 16.56 -7.07
CA GLN A 92 15.43 17.15 -5.75
C GLN A 92 13.94 17.43 -5.51
N LYS A 93 13.12 17.28 -6.55
CA LYS A 93 11.67 17.47 -6.52
C LYS A 93 10.98 16.35 -7.26
N LEU A 94 9.80 15.97 -6.79
CA LEU A 94 8.98 14.93 -7.40
C LEU A 94 7.47 15.25 -7.31
N PRO A 95 6.66 14.71 -8.23
CA PRO A 95 5.20 14.78 -8.13
C PRO A 95 4.70 14.08 -6.86
N VAL A 96 3.87 14.77 -6.07
CA VAL A 96 3.24 14.24 -4.86
C VAL A 96 1.72 14.34 -4.98
N TYR A 97 1.02 13.35 -4.42
CA TYR A 97 -0.42 13.23 -4.42
C TYR A 97 -0.92 13.20 -2.96
N HIS A 98 -2.02 13.91 -2.69
CA HIS A 98 -2.56 14.03 -1.34
C HIS A 98 -3.77 13.14 -1.07
N LYS A 99 -4.18 12.38 -2.08
CA LYS A 99 -5.25 11.40 -1.98
C LYS A 99 -5.07 10.30 -3.01
N ALA A 100 -5.44 9.09 -2.64
CA ALA A 100 -5.62 7.97 -3.56
C ALA A 100 -6.99 7.34 -3.33
N LYS A 101 -7.64 6.95 -4.42
CA LYS A 101 -8.88 6.18 -4.40
C LYS A 101 -8.59 4.75 -4.79
N PHE A 102 -9.18 3.78 -4.09
CA PHE A 102 -9.04 2.36 -4.36
C PHE A 102 -10.42 1.80 -4.72
N TRP A 103 -10.50 1.04 -5.80
CA TRP A 103 -11.70 0.26 -6.13
C TRP A 103 -11.58 -1.13 -5.53
N GLU A 104 -12.59 -1.55 -4.77
CA GLU A 104 -12.63 -2.88 -4.19
C GLU A 104 -13.37 -3.84 -5.14
N ASP A 105 -12.66 -4.34 -6.16
CA ASP A 105 -13.23 -5.30 -7.12
C ASP A 105 -13.13 -6.76 -6.65
N ASP A 106 -12.31 -7.04 -5.63
CA ASP A 106 -11.88 -8.41 -5.27
C ASP A 106 -12.78 -9.15 -4.25
N PHE A 107 -13.94 -8.60 -3.86
CA PHE A 107 -14.90 -9.33 -3.02
C PHE A 107 -16.15 -9.78 -3.80
N PRO A 108 -16.05 -10.87 -4.60
CA PRO A 108 -17.16 -11.36 -5.42
C PRO A 108 -18.38 -11.86 -4.62
N ARG A 109 -18.27 -12.02 -3.29
CA ARG A 109 -19.36 -12.54 -2.43
C ARG A 109 -20.34 -11.48 -1.90
N TYR A 110 -20.06 -10.19 -2.06
CA TYR A 110 -20.89 -9.13 -1.46
C TYR A 110 -21.14 -7.96 -2.41
N ARG A 111 -21.49 -8.27 -3.67
CA ARG A 111 -21.76 -7.32 -4.77
C ARG A 111 -23.06 -6.50 -4.63
N HIS A 112 -23.50 -6.24 -3.41
CA HIS A 112 -24.72 -5.48 -3.13
C HIS A 112 -24.46 -4.37 -2.12
N ALA A 113 -23.93 -3.24 -2.61
CA ALA A 113 -24.36 -1.87 -2.30
C ALA A 113 -23.33 -0.86 -2.86
N SER A 114 -23.68 -0.22 -3.99
CA SER A 114 -23.13 1.05 -4.55
C SER A 114 -21.61 1.23 -4.59
N ASP A 115 -20.99 1.37 -5.76
CA ASP A 115 -19.70 2.05 -6.04
C ASP A 115 -18.86 2.52 -4.82
N LYS A 116 -18.42 1.59 -3.96
CA LYS A 116 -17.70 1.91 -2.72
C LYS A 116 -16.21 1.89 -3.03
N TYR A 117 -15.72 3.00 -3.55
CA TYR A 117 -14.29 3.26 -3.56
C TYR A 117 -13.84 3.67 -2.16
N ASP A 118 -12.70 3.14 -1.71
CA ASP A 118 -12.03 3.57 -0.50
C ASP A 118 -11.10 4.75 -0.84
N VAL A 119 -10.89 5.68 0.09
CA VAL A 119 -10.06 6.87 -0.13
C VAL A 119 -9.11 7.07 1.04
N ILE A 120 -7.82 7.15 0.74
CA ILE A 120 -6.81 7.57 1.72
C ILE A 120 -6.40 9.02 1.47
N HIS A 121 -6.18 9.74 2.57
CA HIS A 121 -5.69 11.11 2.56
C HIS A 121 -4.29 11.20 3.15
N VAL A 122 -3.44 11.96 2.46
CA VAL A 122 -2.02 12.15 2.79
C VAL A 122 -1.69 13.62 2.57
N THR A 123 -2.18 14.49 3.44
CA THR A 123 -2.06 15.95 3.31
C THR A 123 -1.24 16.51 4.48
N PRO A 124 -0.16 17.24 4.24
CA PRO A 124 0.60 17.88 5.31
C PRO A 124 -0.21 19.01 5.96
N ALA A 125 0.25 19.48 7.13
CA ALA A 125 -0.35 20.65 7.76
C ALA A 125 -0.24 21.86 6.83
N ARG A 126 -1.26 22.70 6.81
CA ARG A 126 -1.31 23.89 5.95
C ARG A 126 -2.08 25.02 6.59
N GLN A 127 -1.81 26.24 6.17
CA GLN A 127 -2.61 27.39 6.58
C GLN A 127 -3.77 27.62 5.59
N ASN A 128 -4.94 27.98 6.12
CA ASN A 128 -6.07 28.41 5.31
C ASN A 128 -5.94 29.89 4.91
N LYS A 129 -6.89 30.42 4.12
CA LYS A 129 -6.91 31.85 3.71
C LYS A 129 -7.00 32.82 4.88
N ARG A 130 -7.49 32.36 6.04
CA ARG A 130 -7.64 33.12 7.29
C ARG A 130 -6.41 32.99 8.21
N LYS A 131 -5.34 32.34 7.76
CA LYS A 131 -4.12 32.02 8.52
C LYS A 131 -4.32 31.01 9.67
N ASP A 132 -5.46 30.33 9.74
CA ASP A 132 -5.63 29.24 10.70
C ASP A 132 -4.83 28.01 10.24
N VAL A 133 -4.19 27.34 11.20
CA VAL A 133 -3.46 26.09 10.96
C VAL A 133 -4.46 24.94 10.84
N ILE A 134 -4.53 24.34 9.65
CA ILE A 134 -5.21 23.07 9.41
C ILE A 134 -4.18 21.96 9.67
N PRO A 135 -4.42 21.07 10.66
CA PRO A 135 -3.53 19.96 10.92
C PRO A 135 -3.38 19.02 9.72
N GLY A 136 -2.22 18.38 9.62
CA GLY A 136 -1.99 17.35 8.62
C GLY A 136 -2.89 16.14 8.84
N ARG A 137 -3.22 15.45 7.75
CA ARG A 137 -3.99 14.20 7.73
C ARG A 137 -3.19 13.13 7.01
N PHE A 138 -2.82 12.09 7.73
CA PHE A 138 -2.03 10.96 7.25
C PHE A 138 -2.73 9.68 7.65
N ASP A 139 -3.51 9.14 6.73
CA ASP A 139 -4.36 7.98 6.99
C ASP A 139 -3.54 6.70 7.16
N THR A 140 -4.10 5.77 7.94
CA THR A 140 -3.54 4.43 8.17
C THR A 140 -4.16 3.42 7.23
N VAL A 141 -3.37 2.42 6.82
CA VAL A 141 -3.69 1.48 5.76
C VAL A 141 -3.29 0.05 6.11
N LEU A 142 -3.99 -0.91 5.53
CA LEU A 142 -3.61 -2.32 5.49
C LEU A 142 -2.78 -2.57 4.24
N VAL A 143 -1.54 -3.02 4.42
CA VAL A 143 -0.59 -3.31 3.33
C VAL A 143 -0.41 -4.81 3.21
N ASN A 144 -0.50 -5.34 1.99
CA ASN A 144 -0.14 -6.72 1.68
C ASN A 144 1.39 -6.83 1.60
N VAL A 145 2.00 -7.65 2.45
CA VAL A 145 3.46 -7.87 2.46
C VAL A 145 3.90 -9.05 1.59
N GLY A 146 3.02 -9.54 0.72
CA GLY A 146 3.30 -10.54 -0.32
C GLY A 146 2.52 -11.86 -0.16
N THR A 147 1.94 -12.11 1.00
CA THR A 147 1.23 -13.38 1.31
C THR A 147 -0.20 -13.15 1.82
N GLY A 148 -0.74 -11.95 1.63
CA GLY A 148 -2.09 -11.58 2.04
C GLY A 148 -3.16 -12.43 1.34
N GLY A 149 -4.01 -13.08 2.13
CA GLY A 149 -5.18 -13.81 1.64
C GLY A 149 -6.40 -12.92 1.43
N ALA A 150 -7.50 -13.51 0.97
CA ALA A 150 -8.79 -12.82 0.85
C ALA A 150 -9.46 -12.55 2.22
N VAL A 151 -9.07 -13.30 3.26
CA VAL A 151 -9.63 -13.28 4.61
C VAL A 151 -8.49 -13.37 5.61
N GLY A 152 -8.65 -12.69 6.74
CA GLY A 152 -7.67 -12.67 7.83
C GLY A 152 -6.47 -11.75 7.59
N VAL A 153 -5.73 -11.52 8.67
CA VAL A 153 -4.61 -10.56 8.72
C VAL A 153 -3.25 -11.17 8.36
N THR A 154 -3.18 -12.48 8.11
CA THR A 154 -1.95 -13.16 7.71
C THR A 154 -1.44 -12.59 6.39
N GLY A 155 -0.16 -12.24 6.34
CA GLY A 155 0.44 -11.61 5.17
C GLY A 155 0.09 -10.13 4.99
N TYR A 156 -0.58 -9.52 5.98
CA TYR A 156 -0.83 -8.09 6.02
C TYR A 156 -0.09 -7.40 7.18
N ARG A 157 0.11 -6.09 7.04
CA ARG A 157 0.66 -5.24 8.10
C ARG A 157 0.06 -3.84 8.03
N ILE A 158 -0.13 -3.20 9.18
CA ILE A 158 -0.62 -1.82 9.25
C ILE A 158 0.53 -0.83 9.02
N ALA A 159 0.26 0.21 8.25
CA ALA A 159 1.16 1.33 8.07
C ALA A 159 0.43 2.67 8.11
N GLN A 160 1.13 3.75 8.43
CA GLN A 160 0.67 5.11 8.20
C GLN A 160 1.31 5.64 6.91
N VAL A 161 0.51 6.18 5.99
CA VAL A 161 1.03 6.75 4.75
C VAL A 161 1.45 8.20 4.99
N ARG A 162 2.72 8.53 4.73
CA ARG A 162 3.24 9.91 4.88
C ARG A 162 3.36 10.64 3.55
N ALA A 163 3.57 9.95 2.44
CA ALA A 163 3.57 10.57 1.11
C ALA A 163 3.12 9.58 0.05
N ILE A 164 2.42 10.06 -0.98
CA ILE A 164 2.15 9.33 -2.22
C ILE A 164 2.83 10.10 -3.34
N PHE A 165 3.60 9.45 -4.19
CA PHE A 165 4.42 10.12 -5.18
C PHE A 165 4.66 9.27 -6.42
N SER A 166 5.22 9.89 -7.46
CA SER A 166 5.74 9.21 -8.65
C SER A 166 7.18 9.62 -8.87
N ILE A 167 8.00 8.70 -9.38
CA ILE A 167 9.37 9.03 -9.77
C ILE A 167 9.32 9.87 -11.05
N PRO A 168 10.11 10.96 -11.19
CA PRO A 168 10.12 11.77 -12.40
C PRO A 168 10.40 10.92 -13.65
N LYS A 169 9.55 11.02 -14.68
CA LYS A 169 9.63 10.19 -15.90
C LYS A 169 11.03 10.14 -16.52
N ARG A 170 11.76 11.25 -16.50
CA ARG A 170 13.14 11.37 -17.03
C ARG A 170 14.16 10.49 -16.30
N ARG A 171 13.86 10.06 -15.08
CA ARG A 171 14.76 9.29 -14.21
C ARG A 171 14.43 7.80 -14.19
N LEU A 172 13.28 7.39 -14.71
CA LEU A 172 12.83 5.99 -14.68
C LEU A 172 13.83 5.05 -15.35
N ARG A 173 14.27 5.35 -16.58
CA ARG A 173 15.25 4.50 -17.31
C ARG A 173 16.59 4.35 -16.61
N THR A 174 17.04 5.38 -15.88
CA THR A 174 18.32 5.34 -15.16
C THR A 174 18.19 4.58 -13.85
N LEU A 175 17.06 4.73 -13.14
CA LEU A 175 16.85 4.11 -11.83
C LEU A 175 16.32 2.68 -11.93
N PHE A 176 15.62 2.33 -13.01
CA PHE A 176 15.05 1.01 -13.28
C PHE A 176 15.42 0.61 -14.72
N PRO A 177 16.65 0.11 -14.95
CA PRO A 177 17.12 -0.20 -16.30
C PRO A 177 16.48 -1.46 -16.88
N ASN A 178 16.02 -2.38 -16.03
CA ASN A 178 15.63 -3.74 -16.44
C ASN A 178 14.11 -3.97 -16.45
N HIS A 179 13.32 -3.02 -15.96
CA HIS A 179 11.86 -3.16 -15.84
C HIS A 179 11.18 -1.80 -15.65
N GLU A 180 9.87 -1.77 -15.86
CA GLU A 180 9.06 -0.58 -15.57
C GLU A 180 8.59 -0.61 -14.11
N PRO A 181 8.88 0.43 -13.30
CA PRO A 181 8.41 0.48 -11.92
C PRO A 181 6.92 0.86 -11.85
N PRO A 182 6.25 0.59 -10.71
CA PRO A 182 4.89 1.05 -10.48
C PRO A 182 4.75 2.58 -10.64
N GLN A 183 3.64 3.01 -11.25
CA GLN A 183 3.38 4.43 -11.53
C GLN A 183 3.32 5.29 -10.25
N HIS A 184 2.72 4.74 -9.19
CA HIS A 184 2.54 5.40 -7.91
C HIS A 184 3.19 4.59 -6.80
N LEU A 185 3.95 5.29 -5.97
CA LEU A 185 4.61 4.75 -4.79
C LEU A 185 4.09 5.47 -3.54
N ALA A 186 4.14 4.80 -2.41
CA ALA A 186 3.81 5.36 -1.11
C ALA A 186 5.02 5.25 -0.17
N TYR A 187 5.37 6.35 0.49
CA TYR A 187 6.22 6.31 1.67
C TYR A 187 5.33 6.03 2.89
N ILE A 188 5.73 5.04 3.68
CA ILE A 188 4.96 4.57 4.82
C ILE A 188 5.81 4.42 6.07
N GLU A 189 5.16 4.54 7.22
CA GLU A 189 5.71 4.23 8.54
C GLU A 189 4.98 3.02 9.12
N TRP A 190 5.71 1.97 9.45
CA TRP A 190 5.13 0.71 9.87
C TRP A 190 4.63 0.71 11.32
N PHE A 191 3.54 -0.02 11.54
CA PHE A 191 3.18 -0.54 12.86
C PHE A 191 3.73 -1.95 13.04
N SER A 192 3.68 -2.51 14.25
CA SER A 192 4.06 -3.89 14.52
C SER A 192 3.26 -4.88 13.65
N PRO A 193 3.81 -6.05 13.32
CA PRO A 193 3.01 -7.14 12.77
C PRO A 193 1.83 -7.48 13.68
N PHE A 194 0.78 -8.09 13.11
CA PHE A 194 -0.33 -8.60 13.88
C PHE A 194 0.14 -9.73 14.81
N GLY A 195 -0.39 -9.72 16.05
CA GLY A 195 -0.19 -10.85 16.97
C GLY A 195 -0.87 -12.11 16.46
N ALA A 196 -0.50 -13.27 17.01
CA ALA A 196 -1.07 -14.56 16.59
C ALA A 196 -2.58 -14.67 16.83
N ARG A 197 -3.13 -13.90 17.78
CA ARG A 197 -4.56 -13.86 18.11
C ARG A 197 -4.99 -12.43 18.44
N PRO A 198 -6.24 -12.05 18.14
CA PRO A 198 -6.80 -10.79 18.60
C PRO A 198 -7.08 -10.82 20.11
N GLU A 199 -7.34 -9.66 20.70
CA GLU A 199 -7.70 -9.59 22.12
C GLU A 199 -9.05 -10.30 22.39
N PRO A 200 -9.16 -11.14 23.43
CA PRO A 200 -10.32 -12.02 23.62
C PRO A 200 -11.66 -11.28 23.82
N ASN A 201 -11.63 -10.12 24.47
CA ASN A 201 -12.87 -9.44 24.90
C ASN A 201 -13.58 -8.72 23.77
N HIS A 202 -12.84 -8.18 22.80
CA HIS A 202 -13.39 -7.33 21.73
C HIS A 202 -12.95 -7.77 20.32
N GLY A 203 -12.09 -8.79 20.20
CA GLY A 203 -11.70 -9.36 18.92
C GLY A 203 -10.86 -8.45 18.02
N MET A 204 -10.29 -7.36 18.54
CA MET A 204 -9.42 -6.46 17.76
C MET A 204 -7.95 -6.79 18.02
N TYR A 205 -7.14 -6.66 16.98
CA TYR A 205 -5.70 -6.81 17.11
C TYR A 205 -5.07 -5.56 17.72
N LYS A 206 -4.06 -5.78 18.56
CA LYS A 206 -3.24 -4.71 19.14
C LYS A 206 -2.00 -4.50 18.30
N VAL A 207 -1.70 -3.25 17.96
CA VAL A 207 -0.50 -2.86 17.21
C VAL A 207 0.20 -1.69 17.88
N THR A 208 1.52 -1.59 17.72
CA THR A 208 2.35 -0.49 18.21
C THR A 208 3.14 0.14 17.08
N ARG A 209 3.70 1.34 17.27
CA ARG A 209 4.61 1.92 16.28
C ARG A 209 5.85 1.03 16.15
N SER A 210 6.23 0.66 14.93
CA SER A 210 7.46 -0.11 14.74
C SER A 210 8.66 0.81 14.76
N MET A 211 9.67 0.43 15.56
CA MET A 211 10.87 1.22 15.80
C MET A 211 12.10 0.36 15.52
N ARG A 212 13.08 0.92 14.80
CA ARG A 212 14.39 0.30 14.55
C ARG A 212 15.48 1.33 14.85
N ASN A 213 16.39 1.00 15.75
CA ASN A 213 17.48 1.89 16.20
C ASN A 213 16.99 3.28 16.66
N GLY A 214 15.87 3.32 17.39
CA GLY A 214 15.28 4.57 17.88
C GLY A 214 14.55 5.42 16.83
N LYS A 215 14.56 5.00 15.56
CA LYS A 215 13.80 5.63 14.46
C LYS A 215 12.58 4.81 14.10
N ARG A 216 11.56 5.44 13.50
CA ARG A 216 10.39 4.73 12.96
C ARG A 216 10.83 3.81 11.84
N GLU A 217 10.31 2.60 11.82
CA GLU A 217 10.56 1.68 10.70
C GLU A 217 9.76 2.16 9.48
N THR A 218 10.46 2.48 8.39
CA THR A 218 9.85 3.10 7.21
C THR A 218 10.14 2.29 5.95
N ALA A 219 9.32 2.49 4.93
CA ALA A 219 9.51 1.87 3.62
C ALA A 219 8.87 2.71 2.51
N VAL A 220 9.36 2.50 1.29
CA VAL A 220 8.64 2.84 0.07
C VAL A 220 8.06 1.57 -0.51
N ILE A 221 6.76 1.60 -0.84
CA ILE A 221 6.02 0.48 -1.43
C ILE A 221 5.29 0.94 -2.70
N PRO A 222 5.00 0.04 -3.64
CA PRO A 222 3.96 0.24 -4.64
C PRO A 222 2.63 0.64 -3.99
N LEU A 223 1.93 1.62 -4.57
CA LEU A 223 0.60 1.99 -4.07
C LEU A 223 -0.40 0.85 -4.18
N THR A 224 -0.18 -0.07 -5.13
CA THR A 224 -0.97 -1.30 -5.35
C THR A 224 -0.90 -2.30 -4.20
N ASP A 225 0.13 -2.22 -3.36
CA ASP A 225 0.27 -3.09 -2.19
C ASP A 225 -0.67 -2.66 -1.05
N ILE A 226 -1.23 -1.46 -1.12
CA ILE A 226 -2.24 -0.98 -0.18
C ILE A 226 -3.58 -1.61 -0.52
N ARG A 227 -4.08 -2.45 0.39
CA ARG A 227 -5.36 -3.13 0.22
C ARG A 227 -6.55 -2.21 0.49
N ARG A 228 -6.43 -1.37 1.52
CA ARG A 228 -7.49 -0.49 2.04
C ARG A 228 -7.00 0.44 3.16
N SER A 229 -7.77 1.46 3.47
CA SER A 229 -7.71 2.24 4.69
C SER A 229 -8.16 1.42 5.91
N VAL A 230 -7.64 1.79 7.08
CA VAL A 230 -7.94 1.17 8.38
C VAL A 230 -7.96 2.25 9.46
N HIS A 231 -8.93 2.19 10.38
CA HIS A 231 -8.96 3.03 11.57
C HIS A 231 -8.25 2.35 12.74
N LEU A 232 -7.49 3.17 13.47
CA LEU A 232 -6.84 2.77 14.71
C LEU A 232 -7.53 3.45 15.89
N HIS A 233 -7.95 2.66 16.87
CA HIS A 233 -8.45 3.15 18.14
C HIS A 233 -7.30 3.26 19.14
N PRO A 234 -7.02 4.46 19.70
CA PRO A 234 -5.99 4.61 20.72
C PRO A 234 -6.28 3.73 21.93
N ALA A 235 -5.32 2.92 22.36
CA ALA A 235 -5.43 2.15 23.59
C ALA A 235 -4.96 3.01 24.77
N PHE A 236 -5.90 3.68 25.43
CA PHE A 236 -5.66 4.43 26.65
C PHE A 236 -6.03 3.60 27.88
N GLY A 237 -5.42 3.93 29.02
CA GLY A 237 -5.76 3.34 30.32
C GLY A 237 -7.07 3.92 30.88
N PRO A 238 -7.26 3.92 32.20
CA PRO A 238 -8.47 4.50 32.80
C PRO A 238 -8.68 5.99 32.52
N ILE A 239 -7.59 6.72 32.19
CA ILE A 239 -7.60 8.16 31.95
C ILE A 239 -6.99 8.44 30.57
N VAL A 240 -7.72 9.12 29.71
CA VAL A 240 -7.22 9.63 28.42
C VAL A 240 -6.31 10.83 28.67
N PRO A 241 -5.07 10.86 28.16
CA PRO A 241 -4.22 12.04 28.25
C PRO A 241 -4.86 13.26 27.56
N ARG A 242 -4.96 14.38 28.27
CA ARG A 242 -5.66 15.60 27.80
C ARG A 242 -4.97 16.31 26.63
N ASP A 243 -3.69 16.02 26.41
CA ASP A 243 -2.88 16.58 25.34
C ASP A 243 -3.02 15.80 24.02
N TRP A 244 -3.81 14.71 24.01
CA TRP A 244 -4.15 13.97 22.80
C TRP A 244 -5.22 14.70 22.00
N SER A 245 -5.03 14.72 20.70
CA SER A 245 -5.95 15.27 19.72
C SER A 245 -5.94 14.38 18.47
N SER A 246 -6.94 14.56 17.60
CA SER A 246 -7.01 13.81 16.34
C SER A 246 -5.77 13.98 15.45
N SER A 247 -5.03 15.09 15.60
CA SER A 247 -3.83 15.38 14.81
C SER A 247 -2.52 14.81 15.37
N ASN A 248 -2.46 14.46 16.66
CA ASN A 248 -1.22 14.01 17.31
C ASN A 248 -1.32 12.60 17.91
N VAL A 249 -2.51 12.02 18.01
CA VAL A 249 -2.71 10.75 18.72
C VAL A 249 -1.96 9.59 18.05
N LEU A 250 -1.82 9.60 16.72
CA LEU A 250 -1.03 8.61 15.98
C LEU A 250 0.47 8.68 16.26
N ASP A 251 0.96 9.84 16.75
CA ASP A 251 2.36 10.05 17.11
C ASP A 251 2.62 9.84 18.61
N LYS A 252 1.65 10.18 19.47
CA LYS A 252 1.79 10.13 20.94
C LYS A 252 1.33 8.82 21.58
N CYS A 253 0.33 8.18 21.01
CA CYS A 253 -0.24 6.98 21.63
C CYS A 253 0.68 5.78 21.37
N PRO A 254 1.07 5.01 22.41
CA PRO A 254 2.02 3.92 22.26
C PRO A 254 1.42 2.66 21.63
N LYS A 255 0.10 2.49 21.71
CA LYS A 255 -0.60 1.25 21.35
C LYS A 255 -1.97 1.55 20.77
N PHE A 256 -2.39 0.79 19.78
CA PHE A 256 -3.67 0.95 19.12
C PHE A 256 -4.37 -0.38 18.96
N PHE A 257 -5.70 -0.34 18.90
CA PHE A 257 -6.53 -1.44 18.43
C PHE A 257 -6.94 -1.21 16.99
N VAL A 258 -6.77 -2.24 16.16
CA VAL A 258 -7.13 -2.22 14.75
C VAL A 258 -8.63 -2.47 14.60
N SER A 259 -9.35 -1.49 14.06
CA SER A 259 -10.80 -1.60 13.89
C SER A 259 -11.15 -2.59 12.78
N ASN A 260 -11.94 -3.61 13.11
CA ASN A 260 -12.57 -4.54 12.17
C ASN A 260 -13.99 -4.10 11.76
N PHE A 261 -14.47 -2.93 12.22
CA PHE A 261 -15.86 -2.49 12.06
C PHE A 261 -16.06 -1.35 11.05
N MET A 262 -15.02 -0.91 10.35
CA MET A 262 -15.13 0.25 9.45
C MET A 262 -16.15 0.06 8.34
N ASP A 263 -16.15 -1.13 7.75
CA ASP A 263 -17.14 -1.58 6.78
C ASP A 263 -17.18 -3.12 6.78
N ARG A 264 -18.13 -3.67 6.02
CA ARG A 264 -18.32 -5.12 5.91
C ARG A 264 -17.08 -5.84 5.34
N HIS A 265 -16.27 -5.17 4.50
CA HIS A 265 -15.05 -5.74 3.94
C HIS A 265 -13.88 -5.71 4.95
N ALA A 266 -13.86 -4.72 5.84
CA ALA A 266 -12.89 -4.62 6.93
C ALA A 266 -13.11 -5.77 7.89
N TYR A 267 -14.38 -6.05 8.18
CA TYR A 267 -14.77 -7.17 9.01
C TYR A 267 -14.30 -8.50 8.41
N GLY A 268 -14.55 -8.74 7.13
CA GLY A 268 -14.12 -9.97 6.46
C GLY A 268 -12.61 -10.12 6.27
N THR A 269 -11.86 -9.01 6.24
CA THR A 269 -10.40 -9.05 6.04
C THR A 269 -9.64 -9.08 7.37
N ILE A 270 -10.15 -8.44 8.41
CA ILE A 270 -9.46 -8.28 9.69
C ILE A 270 -9.86 -9.36 10.71
N MET A 271 -11.07 -9.92 10.61
CA MET A 271 -11.51 -11.06 11.43
C MET A 271 -10.92 -12.37 10.92
#